data_AF-A0A3G2T0G9-F1
#
_entry.id   AF-A0A3G2T0G9-F1
#
_cell.length_a   1.000
_cell.length_b   1.000
_cell.length_c   1.000
_cell.angle_alpha   90.00
_cell.angle_beta   90.00
_cell.angle_gamma   90.00
#
_symmetry.space_group_name_H-M   'P 1'
#
loop_
_entity.id
_entity.type
_entity.pdbx_description
1 polymer ?
#
loop_
_entity_poly.entity_id
_entity_poly.type
_entity_poly.pdbx_seq_one_letter_code
_entity_poly.pdbx_strand_id
1 'polypeptide(L)'
;MKIGRPKQDLNKWCNTNVDFKFEFLDKECKKPDGLIKYLNNQQGFTFISESKFFNQNIPQDVLLTFQQAILANGLSIYVSLECFNQLKKRFLKYKKEQNESHLIKKQYQFTKELSTQIQYLKNMNGWKKEEIVIEYLVNVYLNQKTQYKTKVEIETKAIKLKMLNDEICKNLSEIKRLKTEAFDLKQKLLKETSAKEHYENLCKKHGIDGENFQLTESSPS
;
A
#
# COMPACT_ATOMS: atom_id res chain seq x y z
N MET A 1 16.67 -29.50 44.30
CA MET A 1 17.67 -29.32 43.22
C MET A 1 16.98 -28.79 41.97
N LYS A 2 17.31 -27.58 41.50
CA LYS A 2 16.85 -27.12 40.17
C LYS A 2 17.60 -27.94 39.12
N ILE A 3 16.91 -28.82 38.42
CA ILE A 3 17.45 -29.52 37.24
C ILE A 3 17.77 -28.43 36.22
N GLY A 4 19.05 -28.06 36.12
CA GLY A 4 19.51 -27.09 35.14
C GLY A 4 19.23 -27.59 33.73
N ARG A 5 18.92 -26.69 32.79
CA ARG A 5 18.76 -27.06 31.38
C ARG A 5 19.96 -27.92 30.92
N PRO A 6 19.74 -28.99 30.15
CA PRO A 6 20.83 -29.79 29.61
C PRO A 6 21.81 -28.86 28.88
N LYS A 7 23.11 -28.96 29.19
CA LYS A 7 24.15 -28.21 28.48
C LYS A 7 24.08 -28.64 27.00
N GLN A 8 23.46 -27.82 26.16
CA GLN A 8 23.43 -28.06 24.72
C GLN A 8 24.87 -27.96 24.23
N ASP A 9 25.38 -29.05 23.65
CA ASP A 9 26.71 -29.12 23.05
C ASP A 9 26.75 -28.34 21.72
N LEU A 10 27.94 -27.85 21.34
CA LEU A 10 28.17 -27.03 20.14
C LEU A 10 27.61 -27.71 18.89
N ASN A 11 27.81 -29.01 18.73
CA ASN A 11 27.35 -29.76 17.56
C ASN A 11 25.82 -29.77 17.47
N LYS A 12 25.14 -30.07 18.58
CA LYS A 12 23.67 -29.99 18.67
C LYS A 12 23.15 -28.56 18.47
N TRP A 13 23.93 -27.55 18.84
CA TRP A 13 23.57 -26.17 18.58
C TRP A 13 23.71 -25.83 17.09
N CYS A 14 24.83 -26.11 16.44
CA CYS A 14 25.01 -25.84 15.00
C CYS A 14 23.92 -26.51 14.14
N ASN A 15 23.44 -27.69 14.52
CA ASN A 15 22.44 -28.45 13.78
C ASN A 15 20.97 -28.01 14.00
N THR A 16 20.72 -26.80 14.52
CA THR A 16 19.34 -26.29 14.72
C THR A 16 19.19 -24.88 14.14
N ASN A 17 18.21 -24.67 13.26
CA ASN A 17 18.12 -23.46 12.41
C ASN A 17 19.42 -23.25 11.62
N VAL A 18 19.80 -24.29 10.86
CA VAL A 18 21.11 -24.44 10.21
C VAL A 18 21.48 -23.21 9.38
N ASP A 19 20.62 -22.78 8.46
CA ASP A 19 20.90 -21.65 7.56
C ASP A 19 21.15 -20.36 8.34
N PHE A 20 20.31 -20.10 9.35
CA PHE A 20 20.37 -18.89 10.16
C PHE A 20 21.60 -18.85 11.07
N LYS A 21 22.05 -20.02 11.55
CA LYS A 21 23.29 -20.14 12.33
C LYS A 21 24.52 -20.06 11.45
N PHE A 22 24.47 -20.65 10.26
CA PHE A 22 25.54 -20.55 9.30
C PHE A 22 25.78 -19.09 8.91
N GLU A 23 24.72 -18.37 8.54
CA GLU A 23 24.80 -16.94 8.22
C GLU A 23 25.33 -16.10 9.39
N PHE A 24 24.87 -16.36 10.61
CA PHE A 24 25.38 -15.70 11.81
C PHE A 24 26.89 -15.95 12.01
N LEU A 25 27.34 -17.20 11.90
CA LEU A 25 28.75 -17.56 12.09
C LEU A 25 29.63 -16.96 11.00
N ASP A 26 29.18 -16.96 9.74
CA ASP A 26 29.86 -16.29 8.62
C ASP A 26 30.02 -14.79 8.87
N LYS A 27 28.95 -14.11 9.32
CA LYS A 27 29.00 -12.69 9.70
C LYS A 27 29.95 -12.44 10.88
N GLU A 28 29.91 -13.27 11.91
CA GLU A 28 30.86 -13.13 13.03
C GLU A 28 32.31 -13.32 12.58
N CYS A 29 32.60 -14.25 11.66
CA CYS A 29 33.96 -14.44 11.14
C CYS A 29 34.47 -13.22 10.35
N LYS A 30 33.59 -12.53 9.63
CA LYS A 30 33.93 -11.37 8.80
C LYS A 30 34.06 -10.07 9.60
N LYS A 31 33.46 -9.98 10.79
CA LYS A 31 33.56 -8.77 11.64
C LYS A 31 34.97 -8.56 12.16
N PRO A 32 35.51 -7.33 12.16
CA PRO A 32 36.83 -7.03 12.73
C PRO A 32 36.98 -7.54 14.16
N ASP A 33 35.98 -7.28 15.02
CA ASP A 33 35.88 -7.66 16.44
C ASP A 33 35.08 -8.97 16.69
N GLY A 34 35.01 -9.83 15.67
CA GLY A 34 34.39 -11.14 15.75
C GLY A 34 35.02 -12.03 16.82
N LEU A 35 34.20 -12.83 17.50
CA LEU A 35 34.70 -13.83 18.48
C LEU A 35 35.45 -14.98 17.81
N ILE A 36 35.16 -15.21 16.53
CA ILE A 36 35.67 -16.30 15.72
C ILE A 36 36.16 -15.75 14.39
N LYS A 37 37.06 -16.48 13.72
CA LYS A 37 37.62 -16.15 12.41
C LYS A 37 37.77 -17.42 11.58
N TYR A 38 37.83 -17.24 10.26
CA TYR A 38 38.34 -18.26 9.36
C TYR A 38 39.86 -18.35 9.52
N LEU A 39 40.35 -19.56 9.73
CA LEU A 39 41.76 -19.91 9.79
C LEU A 39 42.05 -20.99 8.75
N ASN A 40 43.24 -20.98 8.19
CA ASN A 40 43.75 -22.08 7.37
C ASN A 40 44.78 -22.85 8.18
N ASN A 41 44.69 -24.17 8.17
CA ASN A 41 45.76 -25.00 8.74
C ASN A 41 46.96 -25.03 7.79
N GLN A 42 48.09 -25.59 8.25
CA GLN A 42 49.32 -25.72 7.45
C GLN A 42 49.12 -26.57 6.18
N GLN A 43 48.05 -27.35 6.10
CA GLN A 43 47.69 -28.19 4.95
C GLN A 43 46.69 -27.50 3.99
N GLY A 44 46.35 -26.23 4.23
CA GLY A 44 45.45 -25.44 3.38
C GLY A 44 43.95 -25.65 3.65
N PHE A 45 43.56 -26.41 4.67
CA PHE A 45 42.16 -26.56 5.04
C PHE A 45 41.66 -25.38 5.86
N THR A 46 40.53 -24.80 5.44
CA THR A 46 39.85 -23.73 6.16
C THR A 46 38.98 -24.29 7.29
N PHE A 47 39.06 -23.68 8.47
CA PHE A 47 38.23 -23.98 9.64
C PHE A 47 37.89 -22.69 10.39
N ILE A 48 36.96 -22.77 11.33
CA ILE A 48 36.56 -21.64 12.18
C ILE A 48 37.14 -21.85 13.58
N SER A 49 37.81 -20.83 14.11
CA SER A 49 38.27 -20.85 15.51
C SER A 49 38.22 -19.46 16.15
N GLU A 50 38.50 -19.39 17.45
CA GLU A 50 38.46 -18.14 18.18
C GLU A 50 39.48 -17.12 17.64
N SER A 51 39.07 -15.86 17.57
CA SER A 51 39.87 -14.78 17.00
C SER A 51 41.21 -14.56 17.73
N LYS A 52 41.29 -14.90 19.02
CA LYS A 52 42.55 -14.85 19.80
C LYS A 52 43.65 -15.77 19.27
N PHE A 53 43.31 -16.78 18.47
CA PHE A 53 44.27 -17.68 17.85
C PHE A 53 44.69 -17.26 16.43
N PHE A 54 44.20 -16.12 15.93
CA PHE A 54 44.42 -15.67 14.56
C PHE A 54 45.89 -15.33 14.22
N ASN A 55 46.79 -15.26 15.22
CA ASN A 55 48.21 -14.91 15.01
C ASN A 55 49.19 -15.73 15.87
N GLN A 56 48.77 -16.85 16.47
CA GLN A 56 49.62 -17.62 17.37
C GLN A 56 49.66 -19.10 16.95
N ASN A 57 50.85 -19.69 16.89
CA ASN A 57 51.01 -21.13 16.78
C ASN A 57 50.29 -21.78 17.96
N ILE A 58 49.12 -22.37 17.68
CA ILE A 58 48.26 -22.97 18.70
C ILE A 58 49.01 -24.20 19.24
N PRO A 59 49.35 -24.27 20.54
CA PRO A 59 49.93 -25.49 21.12
C PRO A 59 48.94 -26.65 20.94
N GLN A 60 49.40 -27.80 20.44
CA GLN A 60 48.54 -28.97 20.18
C GLN A 60 47.78 -29.44 21.43
N ASP A 61 48.35 -29.20 22.61
CA ASP A 61 47.85 -29.58 23.93
C ASP A 61 46.56 -28.83 24.30
N VAL A 62 46.35 -27.64 23.70
CA VAL A 62 45.19 -26.78 23.97
C VAL A 62 43.92 -27.32 23.28
N LEU A 63 44.04 -28.05 22.17
CA LEU A 63 42.92 -28.58 21.37
C LEU A 63 42.04 -29.59 22.12
N LEU A 64 42.56 -30.27 23.13
CA LEU A 64 41.82 -31.28 23.92
C LEU A 64 40.70 -30.69 24.80
N THR A 65 40.65 -29.36 24.94
CA THR A 65 39.63 -28.66 25.75
C THR A 65 38.56 -27.94 24.93
N PHE A 66 38.62 -28.04 23.59
CA PHE A 66 37.73 -27.33 22.67
C PHE A 66 36.51 -28.17 22.32
N GLN A 67 35.37 -27.49 22.19
CA GLN A 67 34.20 -28.09 21.55
C GLN A 67 34.39 -28.04 20.05
N GLN A 68 34.03 -29.13 19.38
CA GLN A 68 34.07 -29.25 17.94
C GLN A 68 32.66 -29.47 17.38
N ALA A 69 32.38 -28.86 16.23
CA ALA A 69 31.22 -29.21 15.42
C ALA A 69 31.57 -29.14 13.93
N ILE A 70 30.83 -29.91 13.13
CA ILE A 70 30.85 -29.81 11.68
C ILE A 70 29.60 -29.04 11.28
N LEU A 71 29.79 -27.94 10.56
CA LEU A 71 28.71 -27.14 10.01
C LEU A 71 28.12 -27.82 8.77
N ALA A 72 26.91 -27.43 8.36
CA ALA A 72 26.24 -28.05 7.22
C ALA A 72 26.99 -27.88 5.89
N ASN A 73 27.87 -26.88 5.77
CA ASN A 73 28.72 -26.69 4.60
C ASN A 73 30.06 -27.48 4.68
N GLY A 74 30.21 -28.36 5.66
CA GLY A 74 31.40 -29.20 5.86
C GLY A 74 32.54 -28.53 6.63
N LEU A 75 32.45 -27.23 6.97
CA LEU A 75 33.48 -26.57 7.76
C LEU A 75 33.46 -27.05 9.21
N SER A 76 34.66 -27.26 9.76
CA SER A 76 34.81 -27.53 11.19
C SER A 76 34.93 -26.23 11.98
N ILE A 77 34.25 -26.16 13.13
CA ILE A 77 34.40 -25.08 14.11
C ILE A 77 34.96 -25.64 15.42
N TYR A 78 35.98 -24.96 15.95
CA TYR A 78 36.66 -25.30 17.19
C TYR A 78 36.65 -24.10 18.13
N VAL A 79 35.88 -24.18 19.22
CA VAL A 79 35.78 -23.09 20.21
C VAL A 79 35.75 -23.64 21.63
N SER A 80 36.31 -22.89 22.59
CA SER A 80 36.16 -23.16 24.01
C SER A 80 34.70 -23.01 24.44
N LEU A 81 34.35 -23.62 25.58
CA LEU A 81 33.03 -23.47 26.19
C LEU A 81 32.68 -22.01 26.47
N GLU A 82 33.66 -21.19 26.84
CA GLU A 82 33.46 -19.76 27.08
C GLU A 82 33.05 -19.03 25.80
N CYS A 83 33.81 -19.19 24.72
CA CYS A 83 33.50 -18.58 23.43
C CYS A 83 32.14 -19.06 22.90
N PHE A 84 31.84 -20.35 23.02
CA PHE A 84 30.52 -20.89 22.66
C PHE A 84 29.36 -20.24 23.44
N ASN A 85 29.53 -20.00 24.75
CA ASN A 85 28.52 -19.30 25.54
C ASN A 85 28.34 -17.84 25.10
N GLN A 86 29.41 -17.17 24.69
CA GLN A 86 29.34 -15.82 24.13
C GLN A 86 28.67 -15.81 22.75
N LEU A 87 29.00 -16.76 21.87
CA LEU A 87 28.36 -16.93 20.55
C LEU A 87 26.85 -17.15 20.69
N LYS A 88 26.40 -17.98 21.64
CA LYS A 88 24.96 -18.15 21.92
C LYS A 88 24.27 -16.84 22.28
N LYS A 89 24.91 -16.01 23.12
CA LYS A 89 24.37 -14.68 23.49
C LYS A 89 24.29 -13.75 22.29
N ARG A 90 25.35 -13.68 21.48
CA ARG A 90 25.39 -12.86 20.24
C ARG A 90 24.36 -13.34 19.21
N PHE A 91 24.18 -14.65 19.06
CA PHE A 91 23.17 -15.22 18.16
C PHE A 91 21.74 -14.85 18.58
N LEU A 92 21.43 -14.87 19.88
CA LEU A 92 20.11 -14.44 20.37
C LEU A 92 19.84 -12.97 20.05
N LYS A 93 20.87 -12.11 20.11
CA LYS A 93 20.77 -10.70 19.73
C LYS A 93 20.55 -10.57 18.21
N TYR A 94 21.37 -11.24 17.40
CA TYR A 94 21.25 -11.28 15.94
C TYR A 94 19.85 -11.73 15.49
N LYS A 95 19.31 -12.78 16.11
CA LYS A 95 17.97 -13.29 15.81
C LYS A 95 16.87 -12.28 16.11
N LYS A 96 16.99 -11.50 17.19
CA LYS A 96 16.04 -10.42 17.50
C LYS A 96 16.13 -9.30 16.48
N GLU A 97 17.34 -8.85 16.16
CA GLU A 97 17.58 -7.77 15.20
C GLU A 97 17.03 -8.11 13.81
N GLN A 98 17.18 -9.34 13.32
CA GLN A 98 16.62 -9.76 12.04
C GLN A 98 15.09 -9.76 12.04
N ASN A 99 14.47 -10.33 13.08
CA ASN A 99 13.02 -10.41 13.18
C ASN A 99 12.34 -9.03 13.36
N GLU A 100 13.04 -8.06 13.93
CA GLU A 100 12.51 -6.73 14.25
C GLU A 100 13.10 -5.63 13.34
N SER A 101 13.88 -5.99 12.32
CA SER A 101 14.63 -5.04 11.45
C SER A 101 13.76 -4.02 10.71
N HIS A 102 12.53 -4.39 10.38
CA HIS A 102 11.54 -3.53 9.72
C HIS A 102 10.66 -2.74 10.70
N LEU A 103 10.79 -2.99 12.01
CA LEU A 103 9.96 -2.38 13.04
C LEU A 103 10.65 -1.14 13.61
N ILE A 104 9.92 -0.03 13.65
CA ILE A 104 10.41 1.21 14.26
C ILE A 104 9.99 1.23 15.73
N LYS A 105 10.96 1.32 16.63
CA LYS A 105 10.70 1.51 18.06
C LYS A 105 10.11 2.90 18.28
N LYS A 106 8.91 2.96 18.88
CA LYS A 106 8.26 4.20 19.33
C LYS A 106 8.02 4.13 20.83
N GLN A 107 8.11 5.28 21.50
CA GLN A 107 7.83 5.41 22.91
C GLN A 107 6.72 6.44 23.08
N TYR A 108 5.63 6.05 23.73
CA TYR A 108 4.47 6.89 23.96
C TYR A 108 4.30 7.12 25.46
N GLN A 109 3.76 8.28 25.80
CA GLN A 109 3.28 8.57 27.15
C GLN A 109 1.76 8.68 27.09
N PHE A 110 1.09 7.90 27.93
CA PHE A 110 -0.35 7.91 28.07
C PHE A 110 -0.74 8.28 29.49
N THR A 111 -1.94 8.85 29.65
CA THR A 111 -2.51 9.08 30.97
C THR A 111 -2.75 7.72 31.66
N LYS A 112 -2.82 7.73 32.99
CA LYS A 112 -3.06 6.51 33.79
C LYS A 112 -4.35 5.80 33.37
N GLU A 113 -5.39 6.58 33.12
CA GLU A 113 -6.69 6.08 32.65
C GLU A 113 -6.58 5.39 31.30
N LEU A 114 -5.97 6.06 30.31
CA LEU A 114 -5.81 5.50 28.97
C LEU A 114 -4.94 4.24 28.96
N SER A 115 -3.84 4.22 29.75
CA SER A 115 -3.03 3.01 29.93
C SER A 115 -3.85 1.85 30.50
N THR A 116 -4.75 2.13 31.45
CA THR A 116 -5.64 1.10 32.02
C THR A 116 -6.61 0.55 30.96
N GLN A 117 -7.16 1.43 30.12
CA GLN A 117 -8.03 1.03 29.02
C GLN A 117 -7.30 0.20 27.96
N ILE A 118 -6.07 0.60 27.57
CA ILE A 118 -5.22 -0.16 26.64
C ILE A 118 -4.95 -1.57 27.20
N GLN A 119 -4.57 -1.64 28.47
CA GLN A 119 -4.29 -2.90 29.16
C GLN A 119 -5.56 -3.79 29.26
N TYR A 120 -6.74 -3.20 29.51
CA TYR A 120 -8.02 -3.90 29.46
C TYR A 120 -8.30 -4.49 28.06
N LEU A 121 -8.18 -3.66 27.01
CA LEU A 121 -8.41 -4.09 25.62
C LEU A 121 -7.42 -5.18 25.19
N LYS A 122 -6.14 -5.07 25.58
CA LYS A 122 -5.14 -6.12 25.34
C LYS A 122 -5.60 -7.47 25.91
N ASN A 123 -6.02 -7.46 27.18
CA ASN A 123 -6.41 -8.67 27.89
C ASN A 123 -7.71 -9.25 27.33
N MET A 124 -8.72 -8.40 27.07
CA MET A 124 -10.00 -8.79 26.49
C MET A 124 -9.83 -9.50 25.15
N ASN A 125 -8.91 -9.04 24.31
CA ASN A 125 -8.66 -9.60 22.98
C ASN A 125 -7.57 -10.69 22.97
N GLY A 126 -6.99 -11.06 24.13
CA GLY A 126 -5.93 -12.07 24.22
C GLY A 126 -4.64 -11.67 23.50
N TRP A 127 -4.38 -10.38 23.32
CA TRP A 127 -3.22 -9.90 22.58
C TRP A 127 -1.95 -9.94 23.43
N LYS A 128 -0.83 -10.30 22.79
CA LYS A 128 0.46 -10.51 23.48
C LYS A 128 1.13 -9.20 23.92
N LYS A 129 0.80 -8.08 23.30
CA LYS A 129 1.51 -6.80 23.39
C LYS A 129 0.52 -5.64 23.30
N GLU A 130 0.78 -4.54 24.01
CA GLU A 130 -0.09 -3.35 24.00
C GLU A 130 0.01 -2.58 22.69
N GLU A 131 1.15 -2.67 22.02
CA GLU A 131 1.39 -2.09 20.71
C GLU A 131 0.38 -2.59 19.66
N ILE A 132 -0.12 -3.82 19.82
CA ILE A 132 -1.16 -4.39 18.96
C ILE A 132 -2.49 -3.64 19.14
N VAL A 133 -2.82 -3.24 20.39
CA VAL A 133 -4.01 -2.42 20.66
C VAL A 133 -3.89 -1.07 19.95
N ILE A 134 -2.73 -0.44 20.07
CA ILE A 134 -2.47 0.88 19.48
C ILE A 134 -2.57 0.79 17.96
N GLU A 135 -1.92 -0.18 17.34
CA GLU A 135 -1.97 -0.40 15.90
C GLU A 135 -3.40 -0.66 15.40
N TYR A 136 -4.16 -1.50 16.11
CA TYR A 136 -5.55 -1.76 15.80
C TYR A 136 -6.41 -0.48 15.84
N LEU A 137 -6.30 0.30 16.91
CA LEU A 137 -7.08 1.53 17.07
C LEU A 137 -6.73 2.58 15.99
N VAL A 138 -5.44 2.71 15.65
CA VAL A 138 -4.99 3.59 14.57
C VAL A 138 -5.58 3.14 13.23
N ASN A 139 -5.54 1.84 12.92
CA ASN A 139 -6.11 1.32 11.68
C ASN A 139 -7.63 1.51 11.60
N VAL A 140 -8.36 1.29 12.69
CA VAL A 140 -9.80 1.56 12.76
C VAL A 140 -10.08 3.04 12.47
N TYR A 141 -9.34 3.95 13.11
CA TYR A 141 -9.52 5.39 12.89
C TYR A 141 -9.22 5.80 11.43
N LEU A 142 -8.12 5.32 10.85
CA LEU A 142 -7.76 5.61 9.46
C LEU A 142 -8.79 5.07 8.47
N ASN A 143 -9.32 3.87 8.71
CA ASN A 143 -10.35 3.27 7.87
C ASN A 143 -11.65 4.06 7.95
N GLN A 144 -12.10 4.44 9.16
CA GLN A 144 -13.30 5.25 9.34
C GLN A 144 -13.16 6.62 8.68
N LYS A 145 -12.02 7.29 8.84
CA LYS A 145 -11.73 8.58 8.20
C LYS A 145 -11.80 8.47 6.67
N THR A 146 -11.26 7.38 6.11
CA THR A 146 -11.30 7.12 4.67
C THR A 146 -12.74 6.89 4.19
N GLN A 147 -13.51 6.06 4.91
CA GLN A 147 -14.92 5.81 4.60
C GLN A 147 -15.76 7.09 4.61
N TYR A 148 -15.58 7.95 5.63
CA TYR A 148 -16.29 9.22 5.73
C TYR A 148 -15.97 10.14 4.54
N LYS A 149 -14.69 10.28 4.19
CA LYS A 149 -14.27 11.09 3.04
C LYS A 149 -14.89 10.60 1.74
N THR A 150 -14.85 9.29 1.49
CA THR A 150 -15.46 8.67 0.30
C THR A 150 -16.97 8.91 0.26
N LYS A 151 -17.67 8.80 1.39
CA LYS A 151 -19.11 9.07 1.47
C LYS A 151 -19.45 10.50 1.06
N VAL A 152 -18.74 11.49 1.60
CA VAL A 152 -18.93 12.91 1.27
C VAL A 152 -18.69 13.17 -0.22
N GLU A 153 -17.66 12.56 -0.80
CA GLU A 153 -17.38 12.67 -2.24
C GLU A 153 -18.49 12.05 -3.11
N ILE A 154 -19.04 10.91 -2.72
CA ILE A 154 -20.16 10.24 -3.42
C ILE A 154 -21.43 11.09 -3.35
N GLU A 155 -21.80 11.59 -2.17
CA GLU A 155 -22.98 12.45 -1.99
C GLU A 155 -22.87 13.72 -2.84
N THR A 156 -21.69 14.34 -2.86
CA THR A 156 -21.42 15.51 -3.70
C THR A 156 -21.58 15.20 -5.20
N LYS A 157 -21.09 14.04 -5.66
CA LYS A 157 -21.24 13.60 -7.06
C LYS A 157 -22.70 13.32 -7.40
N ALA A 158 -23.46 12.70 -6.50
CA ALA A 158 -24.87 12.40 -6.70
C ALA A 158 -25.71 13.69 -6.86
N ILE A 159 -25.46 14.71 -6.04
CA ILE A 159 -26.12 16.02 -6.16
C ILE A 159 -25.81 16.66 -7.52
N LYS A 160 -24.53 16.68 -7.93
CA LYS A 160 -24.12 17.24 -9.24
C LYS A 160 -24.78 16.51 -10.42
N LEU A 161 -24.85 15.18 -10.36
CA LEU A 161 -25.50 14.38 -11.40
C LEU A 161 -27.01 14.65 -11.48
N LYS A 162 -27.68 14.82 -10.34
CA LYS A 162 -29.10 15.18 -10.32
C LYS A 162 -29.34 16.54 -10.98
N MET A 163 -28.54 17.56 -10.64
CA MET A 163 -28.65 18.89 -11.27
C MET A 163 -28.45 18.82 -12.78
N LEU A 164 -27.44 18.08 -13.24
CA LEU A 164 -27.18 17.90 -14.68
C LEU A 164 -28.34 17.18 -15.37
N ASN A 165 -28.90 16.14 -14.74
CA ASN A 165 -30.03 15.41 -15.27
C ASN A 165 -31.29 16.29 -15.37
N ASP A 166 -31.55 17.13 -14.38
CA ASP A 166 -32.67 18.08 -14.39
C ASP A 166 -32.50 19.10 -15.54
N GLU A 167 -31.28 19.59 -15.78
CA GLU A 167 -30.97 20.48 -16.90
C GLU A 167 -31.14 19.79 -18.27
N ILE A 168 -30.69 18.53 -18.40
CA ILE A 168 -30.91 17.72 -19.60
C ILE A 168 -32.41 17.54 -19.88
N CYS A 169 -33.20 17.19 -18.86
CA CYS A 169 -34.66 17.04 -18.98
C CYS A 169 -35.34 18.33 -19.43
N LYS A 170 -34.91 19.47 -18.89
CA LYS A 170 -35.39 20.79 -19.31
C LYS A 170 -35.07 21.06 -20.79
N ASN A 171 -33.83 20.83 -21.19
CA ASN A 171 -33.40 21.03 -22.58
C ASN A 171 -34.12 20.10 -23.57
N LEU A 172 -34.35 18.84 -23.19
CA LEU A 172 -35.12 17.90 -24.01
C LEU A 172 -36.57 18.36 -24.21
N SER A 173 -37.18 18.96 -23.18
CA SER A 173 -38.54 19.48 -23.25
C SER A 173 -38.60 20.70 -24.18
N GLU A 174 -37.61 21.58 -24.10
CA GLU A 174 -37.48 22.74 -24.98
C GLU A 174 -37.25 22.33 -26.43
N ILE A 175 -36.39 21.33 -26.70
CA ILE A 175 -36.19 20.78 -28.05
C ILE A 175 -37.50 20.25 -28.63
N LYS A 176 -38.32 19.56 -27.83
CA LYS A 176 -39.64 19.07 -28.28
C LYS A 176 -40.56 20.23 -28.63
N ARG A 177 -40.62 21.27 -27.79
CA ARG A 177 -41.41 22.49 -28.03
C ARG A 177 -40.99 23.17 -29.34
N LEU A 178 -39.69 23.39 -29.53
CA LEU A 178 -39.13 24.01 -30.73
C LEU A 178 -39.39 23.18 -31.99
N LYS A 179 -39.36 21.84 -31.90
CA LYS A 179 -39.70 20.97 -33.03
C LYS A 179 -41.15 21.13 -33.47
N THR A 180 -42.08 21.23 -32.52
CA THR A 180 -43.51 21.47 -32.82
C THR A 180 -43.69 22.84 -33.47
N GLU A 181 -43.10 23.88 -32.89
CA GLU A 181 -43.18 25.24 -33.42
C GLU A 181 -42.61 25.34 -34.85
N ALA A 182 -41.46 24.72 -35.10
CA ALA A 182 -40.85 24.67 -36.43
C ALA A 182 -41.72 23.91 -37.45
N PHE A 183 -42.43 22.86 -37.02
CA PHE A 183 -43.36 22.14 -37.88
C PHE A 183 -44.56 23.02 -38.26
N ASP A 184 -45.16 23.71 -37.29
CA ASP A 184 -46.31 24.60 -37.52
C ASP A 184 -45.95 25.76 -38.45
N LEU A 185 -44.77 26.36 -38.25
CA LEU A 185 -44.26 27.42 -39.13
C LEU A 185 -44.04 26.92 -40.56
N LYS A 186 -43.52 25.70 -40.76
CA LYS A 186 -43.37 25.11 -42.09
C LYS A 186 -44.73 24.91 -42.78
N GLN A 187 -45.76 24.49 -42.05
CA GLN A 187 -47.11 24.34 -42.60
C GLN A 187 -47.73 25.67 -43.00
N LYS A 188 -47.53 26.73 -42.20
CA LYS A 188 -47.96 28.09 -42.54
C LYS A 188 -47.26 28.62 -43.79
N LEU A 189 -45.93 28.47 -43.85
CA LEU A 189 -45.13 28.90 -44.99
C LEU A 189 -45.55 28.20 -46.29
N LEU A 190 -45.86 26.90 -46.24
CA LEU A 190 -46.35 26.17 -47.42
C LEU A 190 -47.67 26.77 -47.94
N LYS A 191 -48.62 27.06 -47.04
CA LYS A 191 -49.90 27.68 -47.41
C LYS A 191 -49.71 29.06 -48.03
N GLU A 192 -48.87 29.91 -47.43
CA GLU A 192 -48.57 31.24 -47.96
C GLU A 192 -47.89 31.16 -49.33
N THR A 193 -46.98 30.21 -49.52
CA THR A 193 -46.28 30.00 -50.79
C THR A 193 -47.26 29.58 -51.89
N SER A 194 -48.15 28.61 -51.60
CA SER A 194 -49.19 28.20 -52.55
C SER A 194 -50.20 29.32 -52.85
N ALA A 195 -50.58 30.12 -51.85
CA ALA A 195 -51.46 31.26 -52.06
C ALA A 195 -50.79 32.31 -52.96
N LYS A 196 -49.52 32.63 -52.69
CA LYS A 196 -48.72 33.54 -53.52
C LYS A 196 -48.64 33.05 -54.96
N GLU A 197 -48.29 31.78 -55.19
CA GLU A 197 -48.24 31.19 -56.54
C GLU A 197 -49.60 31.26 -57.25
N HIS A 198 -50.70 30.99 -56.53
CA HIS A 198 -52.05 31.11 -57.09
C HIS A 198 -52.37 32.54 -57.53
N TYR A 199 -52.09 33.54 -56.68
CA TYR A 199 -52.29 34.95 -57.01
C TYR A 199 -51.41 35.41 -58.17
N GLU A 200 -50.13 35.05 -58.19
CA GLU A 200 -49.22 35.36 -59.30
C GLU A 200 -49.72 34.79 -60.63
N ASN A 201 -50.22 33.56 -60.64
CA ASN A 201 -50.81 32.94 -61.83
C ASN A 201 -52.10 33.64 -62.28
N LEU A 202 -52.94 34.09 -61.33
CA LEU A 202 -54.16 34.81 -61.64
C LEU A 202 -53.86 36.19 -62.25
N CYS A 203 -52.91 36.94 -61.70
CA CYS A 203 -52.45 38.21 -62.27
C CYS A 203 -51.94 38.04 -63.71
N LYS A 204 -51.10 37.02 -63.96
CA LYS A 204 -50.61 36.67 -65.32
C LYS A 204 -51.76 36.38 -66.29
N LYS A 205 -52.76 35.60 -65.87
CA LYS A 205 -53.93 35.26 -66.71
C LYS A 205 -54.74 36.48 -67.13
N HIS A 206 -54.80 37.50 -66.27
CA HIS A 206 -55.52 38.75 -66.53
C HIS A 206 -54.66 39.85 -67.15
N GLY A 207 -53.41 39.57 -67.54
CA GLY A 207 -52.51 40.55 -68.17
C GLY A 207 -52.09 41.69 -67.24
N ILE A 208 -52.13 41.46 -65.92
CA ILE A 208 -51.72 42.44 -64.91
C ILE A 208 -50.22 42.25 -64.66
N ASP A 209 -49.39 43.16 -65.18
CA ASP A 209 -47.96 43.20 -64.87
C ASP A 209 -47.74 43.79 -63.47
N GLY A 210 -47.09 43.00 -62.61
CA GLY A 210 -46.93 43.27 -61.17
C GLY A 210 -46.05 44.47 -60.79
N GLU A 211 -45.62 45.30 -61.75
CA GLU A 211 -44.80 46.49 -61.50
C GLU A 211 -45.61 47.77 -61.24
N ASN A 212 -46.93 47.79 -61.47
CA ASN A 212 -47.77 49.00 -61.39
C ASN A 212 -48.95 48.91 -60.42
N PHE A 213 -48.71 48.57 -59.15
CA PHE A 213 -49.68 48.87 -58.08
C PHE A 213 -49.40 50.26 -57.50
N GLN A 214 -49.96 51.32 -58.09
CA GLN A 214 -50.24 52.55 -57.35
C GLN A 214 -51.60 52.41 -56.69
N LEU A 215 -51.61 52.34 -55.35
CA LEU A 215 -52.82 52.49 -54.55
C LEU A 215 -53.33 53.92 -54.72
N THR A 216 -54.32 54.13 -55.59
CA THR A 216 -55.10 55.36 -55.54
C THR A 216 -56.22 55.16 -54.53
N GLU A 217 -56.05 55.72 -53.33
CA GLU A 217 -57.15 56.00 -52.42
C GLU A 217 -58.11 56.96 -53.12
N SER A 218 -59.34 56.52 -53.39
CA SER A 218 -60.44 57.42 -53.68
C SER A 218 -61.43 57.35 -52.52
N SER A 219 -61.33 58.33 -51.62
CA SER A 219 -62.33 58.58 -50.57
C SER A 219 -63.68 58.96 -51.20
N PRO A 220 -64.82 58.44 -50.70
CA PRO A 220 -66.11 58.95 -51.10
C PRO A 220 -66.42 60.26 -50.36
N SER A 221 -66.86 61.29 -51.10
CA SER A 221 -67.55 62.47 -50.56
C SER A 221 -69.06 62.24 -50.55
#